data_AF-A0A9Q0KIW3-F1
#
_entry.id   AF-A0A9Q0KIW3-F1
#
_cell.length_a   1.000
_cell.length_b   1.000
_cell.length_c   1.000
_cell.angle_alpha   90.00
_cell.angle_beta   90.00
_cell.angle_gamma   90.00
#
_symmetry.space_group_name_H-M   'P 1'
#
loop_
_entity.id
_entity.type
_entity.pdbx_description
1 polymer ?
#
loop_
_entity_poly.entity_id
_entity_poly.type
_entity_poly.pdbx_seq_one_letter_code
_entity_poly.pdbx_strand_id
1 'polypeptide(L)'
;MVSLVSLDLLYNGLEGIVPSNSVFRNASSPQAFTNNKGLCGEFQGTVFLVFAIIGVLFLSQEKVKKGNTEATKRNHDNIFSIWDLNGNMAYEDINKATEDFDVNYCIGTETFGSVYKVVLPTSHIVALKKFHPLEGEEIVDEKSFANEIRVLL
;
A
#
# COMPACT_ATOMS: atom_id res chain seq x y z
N MET A 1 -22.93 45.59 44.79
CA MET A 1 -22.91 44.18 44.34
C MET A 1 -21.71 44.06 43.40
N VAL A 2 -20.73 43.23 43.73
CA VAL A 2 -19.51 43.04 42.91
C VAL A 2 -19.73 41.79 42.06
N SER A 3 -19.59 41.91 40.74
CA SER A 3 -19.65 40.78 39.80
C SER A 3 -18.28 40.54 39.21
N LEU A 4 -17.95 39.28 38.97
CA LEU A 4 -16.69 38.88 38.35
C LEU A 4 -16.74 39.20 36.85
N VAL A 5 -15.87 40.09 36.39
CA VAL A 5 -15.85 40.58 34.99
C VAL A 5 -14.93 39.72 34.12
N SER A 6 -13.86 39.17 34.70
CA SER A 6 -12.87 38.37 34.00
C SER A 6 -12.31 37.27 34.91
N LEU A 7 -12.07 36.11 34.34
CA LEU A 7 -11.42 34.98 34.99
C LEU A 7 -10.17 34.63 34.18
N ASP A 8 -9.01 34.57 34.82
CA ASP A 8 -7.74 34.20 34.19
C ASP A 8 -7.09 33.08 35.01
N LEU A 9 -6.88 31.92 34.38
CA LEU A 9 -6.32 30.71 34.95
C LEU A 9 -5.10 30.22 34.14
N LEU A 10 -4.54 31.09 33.31
CA LEU A 10 -3.35 30.84 32.50
C LEU A 10 -2.14 30.38 33.33
N TYR A 11 -1.34 29.44 32.80
CA TYR A 11 -0.04 29.04 33.36
C TYR A 11 -0.05 28.54 34.82
N ASN A 12 -1.16 28.03 35.34
CA ASN A 12 -1.26 27.59 36.74
C ASN A 12 -1.00 26.09 36.97
N GLY A 13 -0.70 25.33 35.93
CA GLY A 13 -0.44 23.88 36.05
C GLY A 13 -1.69 23.10 36.45
N LEU A 14 -2.88 23.59 36.11
CA LEU A 14 -4.14 22.93 36.43
C LEU A 14 -4.32 21.64 35.62
N GLU A 15 -4.94 20.65 36.25
CA GLU A 15 -5.24 19.35 35.66
C GLU A 15 -6.71 18.97 35.89
N GLY A 16 -7.27 18.13 35.02
CA GLY A 16 -8.64 17.63 35.12
C GLY A 16 -9.64 18.35 34.22
N ILE A 17 -10.93 18.07 34.43
CA ILE A 17 -12.00 18.54 33.56
C ILE A 17 -12.39 19.97 33.91
N VAL A 18 -12.53 20.85 32.91
CA VAL A 18 -13.11 22.19 33.12
C VAL A 18 -14.59 22.05 33.51
N PRO A 19 -15.02 22.55 34.68
CA PRO A 19 -16.41 22.40 35.11
C PRO A 19 -17.38 23.09 34.15
N SER A 20 -18.49 22.44 33.84
CA SER A 20 -19.44 22.87 32.79
C SER A 20 -20.38 24.02 33.19
N ASN A 21 -20.13 24.70 34.31
CA ASN A 21 -21.03 25.74 34.82
C ASN A 21 -21.00 27.00 33.94
N SER A 22 -22.00 27.88 34.09
CA SER A 22 -22.13 29.09 33.27
C SER A 22 -20.94 30.06 33.38
N VAL A 23 -20.22 30.04 34.50
CA VAL A 23 -19.05 30.90 34.74
C VAL A 23 -17.85 30.46 33.90
N PHE A 24 -17.57 29.16 33.82
CA PHE A 24 -16.47 28.64 33.01
C PHE A 24 -16.82 28.53 31.52
N ARG A 25 -18.11 28.33 31.16
CA ARG A 25 -18.57 28.35 29.76
C ARG A 25 -18.59 29.76 29.16
N ASN A 26 -18.97 30.76 29.96
CA ASN A 26 -19.07 32.15 29.52
C ASN A 26 -17.83 32.98 29.87
N ALA A 27 -16.73 32.31 30.27
CA ALA A 27 -15.45 32.97 30.43
C ALA A 27 -15.10 33.67 29.12
N SER A 28 -14.85 34.98 29.18
CA SER A 28 -14.81 35.86 28.01
C SER A 28 -13.68 35.57 27.01
N SER A 29 -12.78 34.62 27.32
CA SER A 29 -11.81 34.12 26.38
C SER A 29 -11.46 32.66 26.69
N PRO A 30 -11.51 31.75 25.70
CA PRO A 30 -10.91 30.41 25.79
C PRO A 30 -9.42 30.47 26.16
N GLN A 31 -8.77 31.63 25.95
CA GLN A 31 -7.38 31.86 26.32
C GLN A 31 -7.18 31.79 27.83
N ALA A 32 -8.18 32.11 28.66
CA ALA A 32 -8.08 32.07 30.13
C ALA A 32 -7.65 30.72 30.70
N PHE A 33 -7.75 29.64 29.92
CA PHE A 33 -7.38 28.29 30.34
C PHE A 33 -6.12 27.75 29.63
N THR A 34 -5.49 28.54 28.75
CA THR A 34 -4.34 28.07 27.97
C THR A 34 -3.10 27.83 28.83
N ASN A 35 -2.21 26.98 28.31
CA ASN A 35 -0.99 26.53 28.99
C ASN A 35 -1.21 25.80 30.34
N ASN A 36 -2.30 25.04 30.45
CA ASN A 36 -2.52 24.05 31.50
C ASN A 36 -2.55 22.65 30.84
N LYS A 37 -1.43 21.91 30.92
CA LYS A 37 -1.22 20.68 30.13
C LYS A 37 -2.16 19.53 30.50
N GLY A 38 -2.65 19.48 31.72
CA GLY A 38 -3.55 18.40 32.20
C GLY A 38 -5.03 18.74 32.11
N LEU A 39 -5.39 19.91 31.56
CA LEU A 39 -6.77 20.33 31.45
C LEU A 39 -7.44 19.63 30.26
N CYS A 40 -8.58 18.96 30.47
CA CYS A 40 -9.29 18.22 29.44
C CYS A 40 -10.77 18.62 29.35
N GLY A 41 -11.37 18.53 28.16
CA GLY A 41 -12.75 18.99 27.96
C GLY A 41 -13.32 18.66 26.58
N GLU A 42 -14.61 18.98 26.42
CA GLU A 42 -15.49 18.60 25.29
C GLU A 42 -14.92 18.92 23.90
N PHE A 43 -14.12 19.98 23.80
CA PHE A 43 -13.60 20.50 22.52
C PHE A 43 -12.45 19.65 21.95
N GLN A 44 -11.72 18.91 22.80
CA GLN A 44 -10.54 18.17 22.35
C GLN A 44 -10.91 16.74 21.91
N GLY A 45 -11.91 16.13 22.55
CA GLY A 45 -12.40 14.79 22.20
C GLY A 45 -13.16 14.76 20.87
N THR A 46 -13.95 15.79 20.58
CA THR A 46 -14.73 15.88 19.33
C THR A 46 -13.83 15.98 18.10
N VAL A 47 -12.78 16.81 18.15
CA VAL A 47 -11.81 16.93 17.04
C VAL A 47 -11.10 15.60 16.77
N PHE A 48 -10.68 14.89 17.82
CA PHE A 48 -10.03 13.59 17.68
C PHE A 48 -10.94 12.53 17.04
N LEU A 49 -12.23 12.48 17.45
CA LEU A 49 -13.21 11.56 16.86
C LEU A 49 -13.48 11.87 15.38
N VAL A 50 -13.54 13.15 15.00
CA VAL A 50 -13.71 13.56 13.59
C VAL A 50 -12.50 13.11 12.74
N PHE A 51 -11.27 13.32 13.22
CA PHE A 51 -10.08 12.85 12.51
C PHE A 51 -9.99 11.32 12.42
N ALA A 52 -10.40 10.60 13.48
CA ALA A 52 -10.46 9.14 13.46
C ALA A 52 -11.47 8.62 12.43
N ILE A 53 -12.67 9.22 12.35
CA ILE A 53 -13.69 8.86 11.36
C ILE A 53 -13.20 9.14 9.93
N ILE A 54 -12.59 10.31 9.69
CA ILE A 54 -11.99 10.64 8.39
C ILE A 54 -10.88 9.65 8.02
N GLY A 55 -10.02 9.29 8.97
CA GLY A 55 -8.97 8.28 8.78
C GLY A 55 -9.52 6.90 8.42
N VAL A 56 -10.56 6.42 9.12
CA VAL A 56 -11.23 5.14 8.82
C VAL A 56 -11.92 5.16 7.45
N LEU A 57 -12.54 6.28 7.07
CA LEU A 57 -13.11 6.46 5.73
C LEU A 57 -12.01 6.45 4.65
N PHE A 58 -10.87 7.10 4.89
CA PHE A 58 -9.75 7.14 3.94
C PHE A 58 -9.12 5.75 3.73
N LEU A 59 -8.94 4.96 4.81
CA LEU A 59 -8.43 3.59 4.72
C LEU A 59 -9.45 2.62 4.07
N SER A 60 -10.76 2.87 4.24
CA SER A 60 -11.78 2.07 3.57
C SER A 60 -11.93 2.42 2.09
N GLN A 61 -11.60 3.64 1.66
CA GLN A 61 -11.50 4.02 0.25
C GLN A 61 -10.36 3.29 -0.48
N GLU A 62 -9.24 3.00 0.18
CA GLU A 62 -8.17 2.15 -0.40
C GLU A 62 -8.62 0.70 -0.63
N LYS A 63 -9.55 0.18 0.18
CA LYS A 63 -10.10 -1.17 -0.01
C LYS A 63 -11.19 -1.24 -1.09
N VAL A 64 -11.86 -0.13 -1.39
CA VAL A 64 -12.97 -0.07 -2.36
C VAL A 64 -12.52 0.34 -3.77
N LYS A 65 -11.33 0.91 -3.94
CA LYS A 65 -10.72 1.06 -5.28
C LYS A 65 -10.04 -0.23 -5.77
N LYS A 66 -10.82 -1.30 -5.89
CA LYS A 66 -10.55 -2.41 -6.81
C LYS A 66 -11.75 -2.51 -7.76
N GLY A 67 -11.74 -1.66 -8.78
CA GLY A 67 -12.78 -1.57 -9.80
C GLY A 67 -12.63 -0.31 -10.65
N ASN A 68 -11.96 -0.45 -11.80
CA ASN A 68 -11.83 0.44 -12.97
C ASN A 68 -11.78 1.96 -12.78
N THR A 69 -10.68 2.60 -13.22
CA THR A 69 -10.67 3.61 -14.31
C THR A 69 -9.21 3.98 -14.65
N GLU A 70 -9.00 4.17 -15.95
CA GLU A 70 -7.77 4.27 -16.72
C GLU A 70 -6.83 5.44 -16.38
N ALA A 71 -5.57 5.20 -16.75
CA ALA A 71 -4.54 6.13 -17.20
C ALA A 71 -4.37 7.48 -16.48
N THR A 72 -3.27 7.60 -15.72
CA THR A 72 -2.15 8.53 -16.04
C THR A 72 -1.05 8.43 -14.97
N LYS A 73 0.12 7.91 -15.40
CA LYS A 73 1.48 8.23 -14.93
C LYS A 73 1.87 7.90 -13.47
N ARG A 74 2.35 6.65 -13.26
CA ARG A 74 3.46 6.37 -12.34
C ARG A 74 4.50 5.54 -13.10
N ASN A 75 5.51 6.22 -13.62
CA ASN A 75 6.74 5.62 -14.11
C ASN A 75 7.61 5.33 -12.87
N HIS A 76 7.91 4.05 -12.61
CA HIS A 76 9.30 3.56 -12.49
C HIS A 76 9.38 2.09 -12.05
N ASP A 77 8.38 1.49 -11.39
CA ASP A 77 8.67 0.20 -10.75
C ASP A 77 7.46 -0.72 -10.62
N ASN A 78 7.13 -1.44 -11.71
CA ASN A 78 6.08 -2.46 -11.68
C ASN A 78 6.25 -3.51 -12.79
N ILE A 79 7.50 -3.89 -13.11
CA ILE A 79 7.73 -5.13 -13.89
C ILE A 79 7.07 -6.33 -13.18
N PHE A 80 7.03 -6.31 -11.85
CA PHE A 80 6.50 -7.38 -11.02
C PHE A 80 4.97 -7.35 -10.81
N SER A 81 4.27 -6.25 -11.12
CA SER A 81 2.80 -6.22 -10.98
C SER A 81 2.06 -7.02 -12.07
N ILE A 82 2.77 -7.47 -13.10
CA ILE A 82 2.22 -8.35 -14.14
C ILE A 82 2.02 -9.78 -13.58
N TRP A 83 2.79 -10.18 -12.57
CA TRP A 83 2.87 -11.56 -12.08
C TRP A 83 2.23 -11.67 -10.70
N ASP A 84 1.01 -11.13 -10.55
CA ASP A 84 0.23 -11.23 -9.31
C ASP A 84 0.24 -12.70 -8.85
N LEU A 85 0.44 -12.91 -7.54
CA LEU A 85 0.98 -14.11 -6.86
C LEU A 85 0.34 -15.47 -7.19
N ASN A 86 -0.68 -15.49 -8.04
CA ASN A 86 -1.48 -16.64 -8.41
C ASN A 86 -0.95 -17.41 -9.64
N GLY A 87 0.10 -16.93 -10.35
CA GLY A 87 0.89 -17.67 -11.37
C GLY A 87 0.19 -18.12 -12.66
N ASN A 88 -1.08 -18.52 -12.57
CA ASN A 88 -1.92 -19.04 -13.63
C ASN A 88 -2.26 -17.96 -14.69
N MET A 89 -2.38 -16.68 -14.27
CA MET A 89 -2.60 -15.57 -15.20
C MET A 89 -1.33 -15.20 -15.99
N ALA A 90 -0.14 -15.46 -15.43
CA ALA A 90 1.12 -15.15 -16.11
C ALA A 90 1.43 -16.14 -17.24
N TYR A 91 1.03 -17.41 -17.12
CA TYR A 91 1.34 -18.43 -18.12
C TYR A 91 0.59 -18.21 -19.44
N GLU A 92 -0.70 -17.87 -19.41
CA GLU A 92 -1.47 -17.62 -20.64
C GLU A 92 -0.94 -16.41 -21.42
N ASP A 93 -0.60 -15.33 -20.71
CA ASP A 93 -0.01 -14.13 -21.31
C ASP A 93 1.37 -14.43 -21.91
N ILE A 94 2.18 -15.25 -21.22
CA ILE A 94 3.46 -15.75 -21.73
C ILE A 94 3.24 -16.58 -23.00
N ASN A 95 2.30 -17.52 -22.98
CA ASN A 95 2.05 -18.42 -24.10
C ASN A 95 1.58 -17.66 -25.34
N LYS A 96 0.74 -16.64 -25.13
CA LYS A 96 0.30 -15.74 -26.19
C LYS A 96 1.43 -14.87 -26.74
N ALA A 97 2.31 -14.36 -25.87
CA ALA A 97 3.42 -13.49 -26.27
C ALA A 97 4.55 -14.25 -26.96
N THR A 98 4.65 -15.56 -26.76
CA THR A 98 5.63 -16.44 -27.42
C THR A 98 5.05 -17.26 -28.58
N GLU A 99 3.77 -17.07 -28.92
CA GLU A 99 3.05 -17.91 -29.88
C GLU A 99 3.22 -19.41 -29.61
N ASP A 100 2.95 -19.83 -28.37
CA ASP A 100 3.14 -21.22 -27.90
C ASP A 100 4.61 -21.68 -27.91
N PHE A 101 5.53 -20.78 -27.51
CA PHE A 101 6.98 -21.01 -27.53
C PHE A 101 7.52 -21.32 -28.93
N ASP A 102 7.05 -20.56 -29.93
CA ASP A 102 7.50 -20.66 -31.30
C ASP A 102 9.00 -20.36 -31.42
N VAL A 103 9.69 -21.16 -32.25
CA VAL A 103 11.14 -21.12 -32.42
C VAL A 103 11.66 -19.78 -32.95
N ASN A 104 10.82 -18.99 -33.64
CA ASN A 104 11.19 -17.67 -34.15
C ASN A 104 11.50 -16.66 -33.02
N TYR A 105 10.98 -16.91 -31.82
CA TYR A 105 11.27 -16.10 -30.63
C TYR A 105 12.45 -16.65 -29.81
N CYS A 106 12.98 -17.83 -30.15
CA CYS A 106 14.11 -18.44 -29.47
C CYS A 106 15.40 -17.66 -29.78
N ILE A 107 16.06 -17.18 -28.73
CA ILE A 107 17.36 -16.50 -28.84
C ILE A 107 18.53 -17.44 -28.53
N GLY A 108 18.26 -18.61 -27.96
CA GLY A 108 19.27 -19.62 -27.70
C GLY A 108 18.71 -20.82 -26.96
N THR A 109 19.24 -21.99 -27.30
CA THR A 109 18.90 -23.26 -26.63
C THR A 109 20.16 -23.81 -25.98
N GLU A 110 20.06 -24.12 -24.70
CA GLU A 110 21.08 -24.80 -23.91
C GLU A 110 20.54 -26.15 -23.43
N THR A 111 21.41 -26.99 -22.87
CA THR A 111 21.08 -28.32 -22.35
C THR A 111 19.86 -28.30 -21.42
N PHE A 112 19.78 -27.31 -20.52
CA PHE A 112 18.73 -27.24 -19.49
C PHE A 112 17.49 -26.46 -19.90
N GLY A 113 17.50 -25.81 -21.07
CA GLY A 113 16.33 -25.05 -21.51
C GLY A 113 16.56 -24.16 -22.71
N SER A 114 15.47 -23.61 -23.23
CA SER A 114 15.46 -22.64 -24.32
C SER A 114 15.09 -21.26 -23.79
N VAL A 115 15.81 -20.23 -24.24
CA VAL A 115 15.58 -18.84 -23.87
C VAL A 115 14.89 -18.13 -25.03
N TYR A 116 13.81 -17.43 -24.72
CA TYR A 116 12.97 -16.72 -25.67
C TYR A 116 12.98 -15.23 -25.40
N LYS A 117 12.99 -14.43 -26.46
CA LYS A 117 12.78 -12.98 -26.36
C LYS A 117 11.28 -12.69 -26.31
N VAL A 118 10.83 -12.02 -25.26
CA VAL A 118 9.42 -11.69 -25.06
C VAL A 118 9.26 -10.19 -24.88
N VAL A 119 8.26 -9.62 -25.53
CA VAL A 119 7.83 -8.22 -25.32
C VAL A 119 6.56 -8.26 -24.47
N LEU A 120 6.65 -7.76 -23.24
CA LEU A 120 5.51 -7.69 -22.33
C LEU A 120 4.48 -6.64 -22.79
N PRO A 121 3.22 -6.73 -22.35
CA PRO A 121 2.21 -5.69 -22.61
C PRO A 121 2.63 -4.29 -22.14
N THR A 122 3.56 -4.21 -21.18
CA THR A 122 4.18 -2.98 -20.70
C THR A 122 5.30 -2.45 -21.60
N SER A 123 5.51 -3.03 -22.79
CA SER A 123 6.59 -2.71 -23.74
C SER A 123 8.02 -2.97 -23.24
N HIS A 124 8.18 -3.70 -22.13
CA HIS A 124 9.49 -4.16 -21.65
C HIS A 124 9.89 -5.45 -22.36
N ILE A 125 11.17 -5.57 -22.71
CA ILE A 125 11.74 -6.77 -23.31
C ILE A 125 12.36 -7.62 -22.19
N VAL A 126 11.99 -8.90 -22.11
CA VAL A 126 12.52 -9.85 -21.14
C VAL A 126 13.02 -11.12 -21.85
N ALA A 127 13.96 -11.81 -21.19
CA ALA A 127 14.40 -13.15 -21.59
C ALA A 127 13.65 -14.19 -20.76
N LEU A 128 12.86 -15.04 -21.42
CA LEU A 128 12.08 -16.10 -20.80
C LEU A 128 12.79 -17.44 -20.98
N LYS A 129 13.19 -18.10 -19.88
CA LYS A 129 13.81 -19.43 -19.93
C LYS A 129 12.76 -20.52 -19.70
N LYS A 130 12.51 -21.35 -20.73
CA LYS A 130 11.71 -22.58 -20.65
C LYS A 130 12.63 -23.77 -20.43
N PHE A 131 12.46 -24.49 -19.33
CA PHE A 131 13.27 -25.67 -19.03
C PHE A 131 12.80 -26.88 -19.86
N HIS A 132 13.73 -27.68 -20.35
CA HIS A 132 13.39 -28.92 -21.03
C HIS A 132 12.97 -29.99 -20.00
N PRO A 133 11.93 -30.80 -20.28
CA PRO A 133 11.70 -32.02 -19.52
C PRO A 133 12.87 -32.98 -19.70
N LEU A 134 13.17 -33.79 -18.68
CA LEU A 134 14.24 -34.78 -18.77
C LEU A 134 13.90 -35.85 -19.82
N GLU A 135 14.90 -36.30 -20.60
CA GLU A 135 14.71 -37.34 -21.60
C GLU A 135 14.23 -38.64 -20.93
N GLY A 136 12.96 -38.98 -21.12
CA GLY A 136 12.37 -40.26 -20.71
C GLY A 136 11.41 -40.21 -19.52
N GLU A 137 11.23 -39.07 -18.85
CA GLU A 137 10.23 -38.90 -17.78
C GLU A 137 9.53 -37.53 -17.90
N GLU A 138 8.23 -37.50 -17.66
CA GLU A 138 7.39 -36.27 -17.60
C GLU A 138 7.70 -35.40 -16.36
N ILE A 139 8.90 -35.55 -15.81
CA ILE A 139 9.35 -34.89 -14.58
C ILE A 139 10.32 -33.78 -14.99
N VAL A 140 9.88 -32.54 -14.83
CA VAL A 140 10.76 -31.38 -14.87
C VAL A 140 11.80 -31.54 -13.76
N ASP A 141 13.08 -31.32 -14.05
CA ASP A 141 14.15 -31.35 -13.04
C ASP A 141 13.99 -30.19 -12.05
N GLU A 142 13.10 -30.40 -11.08
CA GLU A 142 12.76 -29.44 -10.02
C GLU A 142 14.00 -29.05 -9.22
N LYS A 143 14.98 -29.95 -9.10
CA LYS A 143 16.23 -29.71 -8.37
C LYS A 143 17.12 -28.72 -9.13
N SER A 144 17.26 -28.89 -10.44
CA SER A 144 18.05 -27.97 -11.26
C SER A 144 17.36 -26.60 -11.37
N PHE A 145 16.04 -26.59 -11.51
CA PHE A 145 15.23 -25.36 -11.44
C PHE A 145 15.41 -24.63 -10.10
N ALA A 146 15.23 -25.32 -8.98
CA ALA A 146 15.37 -24.75 -7.64
C ALA A 146 16.79 -24.23 -7.39
N ASN A 147 17.81 -24.89 -7.93
CA ASN A 147 19.19 -24.45 -7.80
C ASN A 147 19.46 -23.14 -8.56
N GLU A 148 18.91 -22.99 -9.77
CA GLU A 148 19.02 -21.72 -10.52
C GLU A 148 18.30 -20.58 -9.80
N ILE A 149 17.06 -20.79 -9.34
CA ILE A 149 16.30 -19.77 -8.60
C ILE A 149 17.01 -19.39 -7.31
N ARG A 150 17.60 -20.36 -6.59
CA ARG A 150 18.34 -20.12 -5.35
C ARG A 150 19.58 -19.25 -5.56
N VAL A 151 20.22 -19.28 -6.73
CA VAL A 151 21.38 -18.43 -7.04
C VAL A 151 20.95 -16.99 -7.38
N LEU A 152 19.71 -16.82 -7.86
CA LEU A 152 19.19 -15.53 -8.30
C LEU A 152 18.50 -14.72 -7.18
N LEU A 153 18.19 -15.35 -6.04
CA LEU A 153 17.59 -14.73 -4.85
C LEU A 153 18.63 -14.51 -3.75
#